data_AF-A0A9D8TG04-F1
#
_entry.id   AF-A0A9D8TG04-F1
#
_cell.length_a   1.000
_cell.length_b   1.000
_cell.length_c   1.000
_cell.angle_alpha   90.00
_cell.angle_beta   90.00
_cell.angle_gamma   90.00
#
_symmetry.space_group_name_H-M   'P 1'
#
loop_
_entity.id
_entity.type
_entity.pdbx_description
1 polymer ?
#
loop_
_entity_poly.entity_id
_entity_poly.type
_entity_poly.pdbx_seq_one_letter_code
_entity_poly.pdbx_strand_id
1 'polypeptide(L)'
;SVVLFDEIEKAHPDVFNILLQVLDDGRLTDNKGRVVNFKNTIIIMTSNLGSDLIRENFENVKPENLDEVMEKTRMQVFELLKKTIRPEFLNRVDELIMFTPLNPTEIRQIVALQIDQIRRMLESNGVGLQLTDKALDFIVEEGYHPEFGARPVKRVIQRFLLNELSRELLAGKIQSDKPVLVDENDGLLTFSN
;
A
#
# COMPACT_ATOMS: atom_id res chain seq x y z
N SER A 1 -10.98 6.62 -17.88
CA SER A 1 -9.57 6.31 -17.52
C SER A 1 -9.31 6.71 -16.09
N VAL A 2 -8.25 6.18 -15.46
CA VAL A 2 -7.79 6.61 -14.12
C VAL A 2 -6.42 7.23 -14.26
N VAL A 3 -6.21 8.39 -13.64
CA VAL A 3 -4.91 9.07 -13.57
C VAL A 3 -4.55 9.23 -12.10
N LEU A 4 -3.36 8.75 -11.72
CA LEU A 4 -2.83 8.82 -10.37
C LEU A 4 -1.70 9.84 -10.31
N PHE A 5 -1.82 10.83 -9.44
CA PHE A 5 -0.73 11.71 -9.03
C PHE A 5 -0.29 11.31 -7.63
N ASP A 6 0.92 10.76 -7.52
CA ASP A 6 1.47 10.29 -6.25
C ASP A 6 2.23 11.43 -5.55
N GLU A 7 2.09 11.54 -4.23
CA GLU A 7 2.78 12.52 -3.38
C GLU A 7 2.67 13.97 -3.88
N ILE A 8 1.45 14.45 -4.09
CA ILE A 8 1.18 15.74 -4.75
C ILE A 8 1.82 16.94 -4.03
N GLU A 9 2.05 16.84 -2.71
CA GLU A 9 2.71 17.86 -1.91
C GLU A 9 4.18 18.13 -2.31
N LYS A 10 4.81 17.19 -3.00
CA LYS A 10 6.19 17.33 -3.50
C LYS A 10 6.27 18.01 -4.86
N ALA A 11 5.12 18.20 -5.53
CA ALA A 11 5.08 18.79 -6.85
C ALA A 11 5.47 20.28 -6.82
N HIS A 12 6.11 20.75 -7.89
CA HIS A 12 6.41 22.18 -8.05
C HIS A 12 5.10 22.99 -8.16
N PRO A 13 4.99 24.21 -7.60
CA PRO A 13 3.78 25.04 -7.66
C PRO A 13 3.17 25.19 -9.06
N ASP A 14 3.99 25.21 -10.11
CA ASP A 14 3.50 25.32 -11.50
C ASP A 14 2.68 24.11 -11.96
N VAL A 15 2.92 22.93 -11.37
CA VAL A 15 2.12 21.73 -11.66
C VAL A 15 0.68 21.93 -11.19
N PHE A 16 0.48 22.59 -10.04
CA PHE A 16 -0.87 22.85 -9.52
C PHE A 16 -1.68 23.77 -10.44
N ASN A 17 -1.05 24.77 -11.07
CA ASN A 17 -1.74 25.64 -12.03
C ASN A 17 -2.25 24.87 -13.24
N ILE A 18 -1.44 23.92 -13.73
CA ILE A 18 -1.83 23.05 -14.85
C ILE A 18 -2.97 22.11 -14.42
N LEU A 19 -2.87 21.54 -13.23
CA LEU A 19 -3.90 20.65 -12.69
C LEU A 19 -5.22 21.37 -12.40
N LEU A 20 -5.20 22.63 -11.96
CA LEU A 20 -6.41 23.44 -11.82
C LEU A 20 -7.20 23.52 -13.12
N GLN A 21 -6.52 23.74 -14.26
CA GLN A 21 -7.18 23.75 -15.56
C GLN A 21 -7.83 22.39 -15.88
N VAL A 22 -7.16 21.30 -15.52
CA VAL A 22 -7.69 19.94 -15.72
C VAL A 22 -8.92 19.69 -14.88
N LEU A 23 -8.89 20.09 -13.59
CA LEU A 23 -9.99 19.91 -12.65
C LEU A 23 -11.18 20.83 -12.97
N ASP A 24 -10.93 22.05 -13.47
CA ASP A 24 -11.98 23.02 -13.79
C ASP A 24 -12.65 22.74 -15.14
N ASP A 25 -11.85 22.67 -16.21
CA ASP A 25 -12.36 22.61 -17.59
C ASP A 25 -12.51 21.17 -18.11
N GLY A 26 -11.97 20.19 -17.36
CA GLY A 26 -11.85 18.81 -17.83
C GLY A 26 -10.99 18.71 -19.08
N ARG A 27 -10.04 19.63 -19.29
CA ARG A 27 -9.19 19.70 -20.49
C ARG A 27 -7.79 20.21 -20.15
N LEU A 28 -6.80 19.74 -20.89
CA LEU A 28 -5.43 20.23 -20.83
C LEU A 28 -4.97 20.61 -22.23
N THR A 29 -4.39 21.79 -22.42
CA THR A 29 -3.75 22.16 -23.69
C THR A 29 -2.24 22.04 -23.54
N ASP A 30 -1.60 21.20 -24.36
CA ASP A 30 -0.14 21.06 -24.35
C ASP A 30 0.56 22.27 -25.00
N ASN A 31 1.89 22.31 -24.89
CA ASN A 31 2.72 23.36 -25.49
C ASN A 31 2.75 23.35 -27.03
N LYS A 32 2.15 22.35 -27.68
CA LYS A 32 1.98 22.25 -29.13
C LYS A 32 0.55 22.59 -29.56
N GLY A 33 -0.29 23.07 -28.64
CA GLY A 33 -1.68 23.45 -28.90
C GLY A 33 -2.65 22.26 -29.00
N ARG A 34 -2.24 21.05 -28.61
CA ARG A 34 -3.12 19.87 -28.61
C ARG A 34 -3.95 19.88 -27.34
N VAL A 35 -5.26 19.72 -27.51
CA VAL A 35 -6.21 19.66 -26.38
C VAL A 35 -6.48 18.19 -26.03
N VAL A 36 -6.17 17.83 -24.79
CA VAL A 36 -6.48 16.53 -24.18
C VAL A 36 -7.74 16.67 -23.33
N ASN A 37 -8.64 15.69 -23.43
CA ASN A 37 -9.92 15.69 -22.71
C ASN A 37 -9.85 14.79 -21.46
N PHE A 38 -10.18 15.37 -20.30
CA PHE A 38 -10.22 14.72 -18.99
C PHE A 38 -11.64 14.56 -18.43
N LYS A 39 -12.71 15.00 -19.14
CA LYS A 39 -14.10 14.95 -18.63
C LYS A 39 -14.59 13.56 -18.19
N ASN A 40 -14.03 12.49 -18.72
CA ASN A 40 -14.36 11.10 -18.37
C ASN A 40 -13.16 10.38 -17.72
N THR A 41 -12.43 11.10 -16.87
CA THR A 41 -11.23 10.60 -16.17
C THR A 41 -11.40 10.76 -14.68
N ILE A 42 -11.17 9.68 -13.94
CA ILE A 42 -11.05 9.74 -12.49
C ILE A 42 -9.62 10.15 -12.18
N ILE A 43 -9.46 11.26 -11.46
CA ILE A 43 -8.16 11.75 -11.01
C ILE A 43 -8.04 11.41 -9.53
N ILE A 44 -6.99 10.64 -9.21
CA ILE A 44 -6.65 10.28 -7.85
C ILE A 44 -5.34 10.99 -7.51
N MET A 45 -5.32 11.66 -6.37
CA MET A 45 -4.12 12.31 -5.84
C MET A 45 -3.84 11.72 -4.47
N THR A 46 -2.61 11.31 -4.23
CA THR A 46 -2.17 10.85 -2.90
C THR A 46 -1.34 11.94 -2.24
N SER A 47 -1.32 11.92 -0.90
CA SER A 47 -0.43 12.74 -0.11
C SER A 47 -0.01 11.99 1.14
N ASN A 48 1.26 12.13 1.54
CA ASN A 48 1.75 11.64 2.83
C ASN A 48 1.69 12.75 3.90
N LEU A 49 1.05 13.88 3.61
CA LEU A 49 0.88 14.96 4.58
C LEU A 49 -0.07 14.53 5.71
N GLY A 50 0.38 14.69 6.95
CA GLY A 50 -0.42 14.34 8.14
C GLY A 50 -0.35 12.87 8.54
N SER A 51 0.51 12.04 7.92
CA SER A 51 0.67 10.63 8.32
C SER A 51 1.06 10.46 9.79
N ASP A 52 1.96 11.28 10.31
CA ASP A 52 2.36 11.22 11.73
C ASP A 52 1.19 11.56 12.66
N LEU A 53 0.43 12.60 12.34
CA LEU A 53 -0.76 13.03 13.07
C LEU A 53 -1.84 11.93 13.08
N ILE A 54 -2.07 11.30 11.93
CA ILE A 54 -3.03 10.19 11.82
C ILE A 54 -2.55 9.04 12.72
N ARG A 55 -1.27 8.68 12.68
CA ARG A 55 -0.72 7.61 13.52
C ARG A 55 -0.88 7.91 15.02
N GLU A 56 -0.49 9.11 15.44
CA GLU A 56 -0.58 9.55 16.84
C GLU A 56 -2.01 9.52 17.37
N ASN A 57 -2.98 10.03 16.60
CA ASN A 57 -4.37 10.02 17.01
C ASN A 57 -4.96 8.60 17.10
N PHE A 58 -4.49 7.68 16.26
CA PHE A 58 -5.00 6.31 16.17
C PHE A 58 -4.28 5.29 17.07
N GLU A 59 -3.17 5.66 17.73
CA GLU A 59 -2.35 4.74 18.54
C GLU A 59 -3.14 4.04 19.68
N ASN A 60 -4.10 4.75 20.28
CA ASN A 60 -4.91 4.25 21.40
C ASN A 60 -6.42 4.28 21.10
N VAL A 61 -6.79 4.24 19.81
CA VAL A 61 -8.20 4.17 19.40
C VAL A 61 -8.82 2.86 19.85
N LYS A 62 -10.05 2.96 20.34
CA LYS A 62 -10.92 1.83 20.64
C LYS A 62 -12.13 1.85 19.72
N PRO A 63 -12.81 0.72 19.52
CA PRO A 63 -14.01 0.66 18.68
C PRO A 63 -15.08 1.68 19.10
N GLU A 64 -15.19 2.00 20.40
CA GLU A 64 -16.22 2.88 20.93
C GLU A 64 -15.98 4.38 20.62
N ASN A 65 -14.74 4.78 20.35
CA ASN A 65 -14.39 6.18 20.04
C ASN A 65 -13.85 6.37 18.61
N LEU A 66 -13.93 5.33 17.78
CA LEU A 66 -13.38 5.33 16.42
C LEU A 66 -13.93 6.50 15.57
N ASP A 67 -15.25 6.70 15.57
CA ASP A 67 -15.90 7.74 14.76
C ASP A 67 -15.49 9.15 15.22
N GLU A 68 -15.40 9.37 16.54
CA GLU A 68 -14.97 10.65 17.11
C GLU A 68 -13.52 10.96 16.75
N VAL A 69 -12.63 9.98 16.89
CA VAL A 69 -11.21 10.15 16.54
C VAL A 69 -11.03 10.34 15.04
N MET A 70 -11.81 9.62 14.22
CA MET A 70 -11.77 9.76 12.77
C MET A 70 -12.16 11.17 12.33
N GLU A 71 -13.28 11.70 12.79
CA GLU A 71 -13.72 13.06 12.43
C GLU A 71 -12.75 14.13 12.95
N LYS A 72 -12.28 14.00 14.19
CA LYS A 72 -11.27 14.92 14.75
C LYS A 72 -9.99 14.92 13.91
N THR A 73 -9.48 13.74 13.58
CA THR A 73 -8.25 13.59 12.78
C THR A 73 -8.45 14.15 11.38
N ARG A 74 -9.59 13.87 10.74
CA ARG A 74 -9.92 14.38 9.41
C ARG A 74 -9.89 15.92 9.37
N MET A 75 -10.45 16.58 10.39
CA MET A 75 -10.38 18.04 10.51
C MET A 75 -8.95 18.55 10.66
N GLN A 76 -8.13 17.91 11.51
CA GLN A 76 -6.74 18.33 11.71
C GLN A 76 -5.87 18.13 10.46
N VAL A 77 -6.07 17.02 9.74
CA VAL A 77 -5.39 16.75 8.45
C VAL A 77 -5.83 17.76 7.40
N PHE A 78 -7.11 18.12 7.34
CA PHE A 78 -7.60 19.13 6.42
C PHE A 78 -7.01 20.52 6.68
N GLU A 79 -6.88 20.92 7.95
CA GLU A 79 -6.21 22.17 8.31
C GLU A 79 -4.71 22.15 7.99
N LEU A 80 -4.05 20.99 8.07
CA LEU A 80 -2.67 20.83 7.63
C LEU A 80 -2.56 20.96 6.10
N LEU A 81 -3.46 20.33 5.35
CA LEU A 81 -3.51 20.42 3.88
C LEU A 81 -3.68 21.87 3.42
N LYS A 82 -4.55 22.66 4.06
CA LYS A 82 -4.72 24.09 3.72
C LYS A 82 -3.47 24.95 3.91
N LYS A 83 -2.53 24.53 4.77
CA LYS A 83 -1.27 25.26 4.99
C LYS A 83 -0.26 25.01 3.88
N THR A 84 -0.33 23.84 3.24
CA THR A 84 0.64 23.40 2.21
C THR A 84 0.08 23.54 0.80
N ILE A 85 -1.19 23.21 0.61
CA ILE A 85 -1.91 23.25 -0.66
C ILE A 85 -2.91 24.40 -0.60
N ARG A 86 -2.96 25.18 -1.68
CA ARG A 86 -3.79 26.39 -1.74
C ARG A 86 -5.29 26.02 -1.72
N PRO A 87 -6.14 26.77 -1.01
CA PRO A 87 -7.56 26.47 -0.90
C PRO A 87 -8.29 26.36 -2.24
N GLU A 88 -7.90 27.15 -3.25
CA GLU A 88 -8.49 27.08 -4.58
C GLU A 88 -8.36 25.70 -5.22
N PHE A 89 -7.28 24.98 -4.95
CA PHE A 89 -7.05 23.62 -5.46
C PHE A 89 -7.90 22.61 -4.70
N LEU A 90 -7.91 22.71 -3.36
CA LEU A 90 -8.69 21.81 -2.51
C LEU A 90 -10.20 21.91 -2.79
N ASN A 91 -10.69 23.11 -3.13
CA ASN A 91 -12.08 23.34 -3.50
C ASN A 91 -12.48 22.70 -4.85
N ARG A 92 -11.53 22.17 -5.63
CA ARG A 92 -11.77 21.41 -6.87
C ARG A 92 -11.69 19.91 -6.70
N VAL A 93 -11.37 19.45 -5.49
CA VAL A 93 -11.39 18.03 -5.15
C VAL A 93 -12.80 17.69 -4.69
N ASP A 94 -13.43 16.74 -5.39
CA ASP A 94 -14.80 16.33 -5.07
C ASP A 94 -14.89 15.68 -3.68
N GLU A 95 -13.96 14.76 -3.38
CA GLU A 95 -13.92 14.03 -2.11
C GLU A 95 -12.49 13.88 -1.59
N LEU A 96 -12.33 14.10 -0.28
CA LEU A 96 -11.07 13.86 0.43
C LEU A 96 -11.19 12.59 1.25
N ILE A 97 -10.40 11.59 0.90
CA ILE A 97 -10.38 10.28 1.56
C ILE A 97 -9.18 10.20 2.49
N MET A 98 -9.43 10.02 3.78
CA MET A 98 -8.38 9.77 4.78
C MET A 98 -8.23 8.26 4.97
N PHE A 99 -7.01 7.75 4.84
CA PHE A 99 -6.70 6.35 5.15
C PHE A 99 -6.31 6.21 6.62
N THR A 100 -6.91 5.23 7.29
CA THR A 100 -6.52 4.87 8.66
C THR A 100 -5.24 4.02 8.65
N PRO A 101 -4.46 4.00 9.73
CA PRO A 101 -3.36 3.07 9.87
C PRO A 101 -3.87 1.63 9.79
N LEU A 102 -3.05 0.75 9.19
CA LEU A 102 -3.38 -0.67 9.08
C LEU A 102 -3.28 -1.33 10.46
N ASN A 103 -4.31 -2.08 10.83
CA ASN A 103 -4.27 -2.91 12.04
C ASN A 103 -3.61 -4.28 11.74
N PRO A 104 -3.16 -5.03 12.77
CA PRO A 104 -2.49 -6.32 12.58
C PRO A 104 -3.31 -7.35 11.78
N THR A 105 -4.65 -7.30 11.88
CA THR A 105 -5.54 -8.21 11.15
C THR A 105 -5.56 -7.88 9.66
N GLU A 106 -5.62 -6.60 9.31
CA GLU A 106 -5.54 -6.13 7.91
C GLU A 106 -4.17 -6.46 7.30
N ILE A 107 -3.08 -6.35 8.08
CA ILE A 107 -1.75 -6.75 7.63
C ILE A 107 -1.71 -8.25 7.34
N ARG A 108 -2.26 -9.09 8.21
CA ARG A 108 -2.37 -10.54 7.96
C ARG A 108 -3.08 -10.83 6.63
N GLN A 109 -4.18 -10.12 6.35
CA GLN A 109 -4.91 -10.26 5.08
C GLN A 109 -4.05 -9.83 3.89
N ILE A 110 -3.32 -8.72 4.00
CA ILE A 110 -2.40 -8.26 2.95
C ILE A 110 -1.30 -9.30 2.69
N VAL A 111 -0.69 -9.85 3.75
CA VAL A 111 0.32 -10.91 3.61
C VAL A 111 -0.29 -12.12 2.90
N ALA A 112 -1.47 -12.59 3.33
CA ALA A 112 -2.15 -13.71 2.69
C ALA A 112 -2.41 -13.48 1.19
N LEU A 113 -2.83 -12.26 0.80
CA LEU A 113 -3.00 -11.89 -0.61
C LEU A 113 -1.68 -11.92 -1.39
N GLN A 114 -0.59 -11.43 -0.81
CA GLN A 114 0.73 -11.47 -1.44
C GLN A 114 1.22 -12.92 -1.62
N ILE A 115 1.02 -13.77 -0.61
CA ILE A 115 1.34 -15.19 -0.67
C ILE A 115 0.51 -15.90 -1.74
N ASP A 116 -0.78 -15.59 -1.87
CA ASP A 116 -1.62 -16.18 -2.93
C ASP A 116 -1.10 -15.82 -4.34
N GLN A 117 -0.68 -14.57 -4.54
CA GLN A 117 -0.07 -14.15 -5.82
C GLN A 117 1.21 -14.93 -6.13
N ILE A 118 2.06 -15.16 -5.11
CA ILE A 118 3.28 -15.94 -5.24
C ILE A 118 2.98 -17.41 -5.51
N ARG A 119 2.02 -18.00 -4.78
CA ARG A 119 1.59 -19.39 -4.98
C ARG A 119 1.19 -19.62 -6.43
N ARG A 120 0.34 -18.75 -7.00
CA ARG A 120 -0.07 -18.85 -8.41
C ARG A 120 1.10 -18.73 -9.39
N MET A 121 2.07 -17.87 -9.08
CA MET A 121 3.29 -17.70 -9.89
C MET A 121 4.20 -18.92 -9.82
N LEU A 122 4.32 -19.57 -8.67
CA LEU A 122 5.11 -20.79 -8.51
C LEU A 122 4.42 -22.00 -9.15
N GLU A 123 3.10 -22.10 -9.01
CA GLU A 123 2.30 -23.15 -9.63
C GLU A 123 2.42 -23.14 -11.15
N SER A 124 2.45 -21.96 -11.79
CA SER A 124 2.67 -21.87 -13.24
C SER A 124 4.06 -22.33 -13.68
N ASN A 125 5.02 -22.40 -12.75
CA ASN A 125 6.35 -22.96 -12.93
C ASN A 125 6.48 -24.40 -12.38
N GLY A 126 5.36 -25.04 -12.04
CA GLY A 126 5.31 -26.42 -11.58
C GLY A 126 5.56 -26.63 -10.09
N VAL A 127 5.77 -25.57 -9.30
CA VAL A 127 6.07 -25.65 -7.86
C VAL A 127 4.81 -25.35 -7.05
N GLY A 128 4.27 -26.36 -6.37
CA GLY A 128 3.19 -26.16 -5.40
C GLY A 128 3.73 -25.58 -4.09
N LEU A 129 3.06 -24.58 -3.52
CA LEU A 129 3.47 -23.96 -2.25
C LEU A 129 2.32 -23.97 -1.24
N GLN A 130 2.59 -24.47 -0.03
CA GLN A 130 1.67 -24.47 1.11
C GLN A 130 2.36 -23.84 2.32
N LEU A 131 1.70 -22.89 2.98
CA LEU A 131 2.20 -22.26 4.21
C LEU A 131 1.33 -22.70 5.38
N THR A 132 1.95 -22.98 6.53
CA THR A 132 1.26 -23.11 7.81
C THR A 132 0.85 -21.73 8.33
N ASP A 133 -0.09 -21.69 9.29
CA ASP A 133 -0.44 -20.45 9.97
C ASP A 133 0.76 -19.84 10.70
N LYS A 134 1.68 -20.64 11.25
CA LYS A 134 2.90 -20.16 11.91
C LYS A 134 3.84 -19.45 10.93
N ALA A 135 4.05 -20.01 9.75
CA ALA A 135 4.85 -19.36 8.71
C ALA A 135 4.21 -18.04 8.25
N LEU A 136 2.88 -17.99 8.17
CA LEU A 136 2.16 -16.76 7.84
C LEU A 136 2.33 -15.71 8.95
N ASP A 137 2.19 -16.10 10.21
CA ASP A 137 2.33 -15.24 11.39
C ASP A 137 3.73 -14.64 11.46
N PHE A 138 4.76 -15.45 11.25
CA PHE A 138 6.14 -14.99 11.17
C PHE A 138 6.34 -13.89 10.13
N ILE A 139 5.78 -14.07 8.92
CA ILE A 139 5.89 -13.06 7.86
C ILE A 139 5.11 -11.78 8.23
N VAL A 140 3.99 -11.90 8.94
CA VAL A 140 3.22 -10.75 9.44
C VAL A 140 4.02 -9.99 10.48
N GLU A 141 4.60 -10.67 11.45
CA GLU A 141 5.40 -10.07 12.52
C GLU A 141 6.64 -9.36 11.98
N GLU A 142 7.40 -10.01 11.10
CA GLU A 142 8.58 -9.40 10.46
C GLU A 142 8.20 -8.30 9.45
N GLY A 143 7.02 -8.39 8.85
CA GLY A 143 6.54 -7.47 7.81
C GLY A 143 5.80 -6.24 8.33
N TYR A 144 5.33 -6.28 9.58
CA TYR A 144 4.55 -5.21 10.18
C TYR A 144 5.43 -4.18 10.88
N HIS A 145 5.42 -2.97 10.34
CA HIS A 145 6.01 -1.82 11.00
C HIS A 145 4.96 -0.69 11.07
N PRO A 146 4.56 -0.22 12.26
CA PRO A 146 3.57 0.84 12.40
C PRO A 146 3.90 2.11 11.59
N GLU A 147 5.19 2.41 11.41
CA GLU A 147 5.65 3.58 10.65
C GLU A 147 5.64 3.38 9.12
N PHE A 148 5.79 2.14 8.66
CA PHE A 148 5.92 1.83 7.23
C PHE A 148 4.72 1.06 6.66
N GLY A 149 3.72 0.76 7.49
CA GLY A 149 2.58 -0.08 7.14
C GLY A 149 3.02 -1.44 6.57
N ALA A 150 2.33 -1.91 5.55
CA ALA A 150 2.65 -3.16 4.86
C ALA A 150 3.82 -3.06 3.84
N ARG A 151 4.46 -1.89 3.68
CA ARG A 151 5.54 -1.71 2.68
C ARG A 151 6.67 -2.74 2.82
N PRO A 152 7.10 -3.12 4.04
CA PRO A 152 8.17 -4.10 4.24
C PRO A 152 7.77 -5.54 3.91
N VAL A 153 6.46 -5.87 3.90
CA VAL A 153 5.94 -7.22 3.66
C VAL A 153 6.53 -7.86 2.41
N LYS A 154 6.54 -7.14 1.28
CA LYS A 154 7.09 -7.69 0.03
C LYS A 154 8.58 -8.04 0.15
N ARG A 155 9.34 -7.24 0.90
CA ARG A 155 10.77 -7.47 1.14
C ARG A 155 10.99 -8.66 2.07
N VAL A 156 10.18 -8.78 3.11
CA VAL A 156 10.20 -9.92 4.05
C VAL A 156 9.89 -11.21 3.33
N ILE A 157 8.81 -11.24 2.54
CA ILE A 157 8.46 -12.39 1.71
C ILE A 157 9.58 -12.73 0.73
N GLN A 158 10.15 -11.73 0.03
CA GLN A 158 11.27 -11.98 -0.88
C GLN A 158 12.46 -12.61 -0.15
N ARG A 159 12.83 -12.09 1.02
CA ARG A 159 14.01 -12.51 1.77
C ARG A 159 13.83 -13.88 2.41
N PHE A 160 12.77 -14.08 3.19
CA PHE A 160 12.60 -15.26 4.02
C PHE A 160 11.92 -16.41 3.27
N LEU A 161 11.03 -16.10 2.32
CA LEU A 161 10.32 -17.14 1.58
C LEU A 161 11.00 -17.43 0.24
N LEU A 162 11.02 -16.47 -0.69
CA LEU A 162 11.42 -16.73 -2.08
C LEU A 162 12.91 -17.06 -2.23
N ASN A 163 13.78 -16.29 -1.57
CA ASN A 163 15.22 -16.52 -1.67
C ASN A 163 15.63 -17.85 -1.03
N GLU A 164 15.08 -18.17 0.15
CA GLU A 164 15.41 -19.42 0.84
C GLU A 164 14.83 -20.63 0.12
N LEU A 165 13.59 -20.55 -0.38
CA LEU A 165 13.02 -21.57 -1.26
C LEU A 165 13.91 -21.82 -2.49
N SER A 166 14.37 -20.74 -3.14
CA SER A 166 15.26 -20.85 -4.30
C SER A 166 16.58 -21.54 -3.94
N ARG A 167 17.16 -21.28 -2.75
CA ARG A 167 18.38 -21.95 -2.29
C ARG A 167 18.14 -23.44 -2.08
N GLU A 168 17.05 -23.81 -1.43
CA GLU A 168 16.73 -25.20 -1.10
C GLU A 168 16.40 -26.03 -2.35
N LEU A 169 15.73 -25.43 -3.35
CA LEU A 169 15.53 -26.03 -4.67
C LEU A 169 16.85 -26.24 -5.43
N LEU A 170 17.73 -25.22 -5.45
CA LEU A 170 19.03 -25.32 -6.12
C LEU A 170 19.98 -26.31 -5.43
N ALA A 171 19.87 -26.46 -4.11
CA ALA A 171 20.59 -27.48 -3.34
C ALA A 171 20.05 -28.89 -3.54
N GLY A 172 18.90 -29.06 -4.22
CA GLY A 172 18.25 -30.34 -4.45
C GLY A 172 17.64 -30.97 -3.20
N LYS A 173 17.49 -30.21 -2.11
CA LYS A 173 16.86 -30.68 -0.87
C LYS A 173 15.33 -30.71 -0.97
N ILE A 174 14.77 -29.85 -1.82
CA ILE A 174 13.34 -29.75 -2.11
C ILE A 174 13.11 -30.10 -3.58
N GLN A 175 12.10 -30.91 -3.83
CA GLN A 175 11.75 -31.34 -5.19
C GLN A 175 10.66 -30.43 -5.75
N SER A 176 10.85 -29.87 -6.94
CA SER A 176 9.90 -28.92 -7.53
C SER A 176 8.58 -29.56 -7.94
N ASP A 177 8.56 -30.87 -8.18
CA ASP A 177 7.38 -31.63 -8.64
C ASP A 177 6.42 -32.04 -7.50
N LYS A 178 6.77 -31.76 -6.25
CA LYS A 178 5.93 -31.99 -5.07
C LYS A 178 5.55 -30.67 -4.40
N PRO A 179 4.36 -30.58 -3.78
CA PRO A 179 4.00 -29.42 -2.97
C PRO A 179 5.00 -29.21 -1.84
N VAL A 180 5.58 -28.01 -1.77
CA VAL A 180 6.50 -27.59 -0.70
C VAL A 180 5.67 -27.08 0.47
N LEU A 181 5.85 -27.70 1.64
CA LEU A 181 5.32 -27.19 2.90
C LEU A 181 6.33 -26.22 3.52
N VAL A 182 5.85 -25.01 3.82
CA VAL A 182 6.59 -23.97 4.52
C VAL A 182 6.03 -23.85 5.92
N ASP A 183 6.91 -24.01 6.91
CA ASP A 183 6.59 -23.83 8.33
C ASP A 183 7.59 -22.87 8.98
N GLU A 184 7.31 -22.42 10.19
CA GLU A 184 8.25 -21.66 11.01
C GLU A 184 8.79 -22.52 12.15
N ASN A 185 10.11 -22.44 12.37
CA ASN A 185 10.77 -23.03 13.53
C ASN A 185 11.93 -22.14 13.99
N ASP A 186 11.96 -21.81 15.29
CA ASP A 186 13.01 -21.04 15.96
C ASP A 186 13.35 -19.69 15.28
N GLY A 187 12.33 -18.99 14.77
CA GLY A 187 12.46 -17.68 14.11
C GLY A 187 12.94 -17.76 12.66
N LEU A 188 12.85 -18.93 12.03
CA LEU A 188 13.24 -19.15 10.64
C LEU A 188 12.19 -19.95 9.88
N LEU A 189 12.00 -19.62 8.60
CA LEU A 189 11.18 -20.43 7.71
C LEU A 189 11.93 -21.71 7.32
N THR A 190 11.21 -22.82 7.40
CA THR A 190 11.68 -24.16 7.02
C THR A 190 10.85 -24.68 5.86
N PHE A 191 11.47 -25.50 5.01
CA PHE A 191 10.88 -26.02 3.77
C PHE A 191 11.00 -27.54 3.76
N SER A 192 9.95 -28.25 3.36
CA SER A 192 9.97 -29.72 3.29
C SER A 192 9.01 -30.28 2.23
N ASN A 193 9.40 -31.38 1.55
CA ASN A 193 8.55 -32.26 0.72
C ASN A 193 9.25 -33.58 0.32
#